data_AF-A0A223CWR3-F1
#
_entry.id   AF-A0A223CWR3-F1
#
_cell.length_a   1.000
_cell.length_b   1.000
_cell.length_c   1.000
_cell.angle_alpha   90.00
_cell.angle_beta   90.00
_cell.angle_gamma   90.00
#
_symmetry.space_group_name_H-M   'P 1'
#
loop_
_entity.id
_entity.type
_entity.pdbx_description
1 polymer ?
#
loop_
_entity_poly.entity_id
_entity_poly.type
_entity_poly.pdbx_seq_one_letter_code
_entity_poly.pdbx_strand_id
1 'polypeptide(L)'
;MNRSWLYIFIGVVFEVCWVIGFKHADSLITWLGTVIALAISFVLVLLASSKLPVGTVYAVFTGMGTGGTVLAEILLFDEPVKITKLLLIVLLLAGVLGLKLVGNSSDSKEAAH
;
A
#
# COMPACT_ATOMS: atom_id res chain seq x y z
N MET A 1 10.67 19.48 -1.53
CA MET A 1 9.85 18.26 -1.36
C MET A 1 10.42 17.18 -2.28
N ASN A 2 11.11 16.19 -1.70
CA ASN A 2 11.98 15.24 -2.41
C ASN A 2 11.16 14.35 -3.37
N ARG A 3 11.54 14.31 -4.65
CA ARG A 3 10.86 13.56 -5.73
C ARG A 3 10.44 12.13 -5.36
N SER A 4 11.15 11.47 -4.44
CA SER A 4 10.82 10.13 -3.89
C SER A 4 9.48 10.03 -3.19
N TRP A 5 9.06 11.06 -2.45
CA TRP A 5 7.74 11.08 -1.79
C TRP A 5 6.61 11.17 -2.82
N LEU A 6 6.87 11.89 -3.92
CA LEU A 6 5.93 11.95 -5.04
C LEU A 6 5.82 10.58 -5.73
N TYR A 7 6.93 9.85 -5.90
CA TYR A 7 6.90 8.50 -6.46
C TYR A 7 6.11 7.52 -5.59
N ILE A 8 6.27 7.55 -4.26
CA ILE A 8 5.44 6.74 -3.36
C ILE A 8 3.98 7.11 -3.49
N PHE A 9 3.66 8.40 -3.48
CA PHE A 9 2.28 8.85 -3.53
C PHE A 9 1.59 8.38 -4.83
N ILE A 10 2.25 8.59 -5.97
CA ILE A 10 1.74 8.12 -7.27
C ILE A 10 1.67 6.58 -7.30
N GLY A 11 2.68 5.90 -6.74
CA GLY A 11 2.72 4.44 -6.64
C GLY A 11 1.51 3.89 -5.90
N VAL A 12 1.15 4.49 -4.76
CA VAL A 12 -0.03 4.12 -3.97
C VAL A 12 -1.34 4.41 -4.72
N VAL A 13 -1.42 5.48 -5.51
CA VAL A 13 -2.62 5.71 -6.33
C VAL A 13 -2.78 4.60 -7.38
N PHE A 14 -1.70 4.22 -8.05
CA PHE A 14 -1.72 3.07 -8.95
C PHE A 14 -2.01 1.76 -8.21
N GLU A 15 -1.57 1.64 -6.96
CA GLU A 15 -1.87 0.51 -6.09
C GLU A 15 -3.36 0.29 -5.96
N VAL A 16 -4.07 1.32 -5.53
CA VAL A 16 -5.52 1.30 -5.38
C VAL A 16 -6.20 0.91 -6.70
N CYS A 17 -5.75 1.48 -7.82
CA CYS A 17 -6.29 1.16 -9.15
C CYS A 17 -6.15 -0.33 -9.51
N TRP A 18 -4.97 -0.94 -9.31
CA TRP A 18 -4.79 -2.35 -9.67
C TRP A 18 -5.45 -3.28 -8.65
N VAL A 19 -5.53 -2.93 -7.36
CA VAL A 19 -6.24 -3.74 -6.36
C VAL A 19 -7.74 -3.78 -6.66
N ILE A 20 -8.33 -2.63 -7.01
CA ILE A 20 -9.72 -2.56 -7.47
C ILE A 20 -9.90 -3.35 -8.76
N GLY A 21 -8.97 -3.18 -9.70
CA GLY A 21 -8.95 -3.93 -10.96
C GLY A 21 -8.89 -5.43 -10.71
N PHE A 22 -8.16 -5.90 -9.71
CA PHE A 22 -8.10 -7.32 -9.36
C PHE A 22 -9.45 -7.87 -8.89
N LYS A 23 -10.23 -7.03 -8.21
CA LYS A 23 -11.57 -7.39 -7.68
C LYS A 23 -12.67 -7.32 -8.76
N HIS A 24 -12.54 -6.43 -9.74
CA HIS A 24 -13.62 -6.11 -10.70
C HIS A 24 -13.23 -6.27 -12.19
N ALA A 25 -12.05 -6.82 -12.52
CA ALA A 25 -11.67 -7.01 -13.92
C ALA A 25 -12.38 -8.23 -14.53
N ASP A 26 -13.35 -7.97 -15.39
CA ASP A 26 -14.13 -9.01 -16.07
C ASP A 26 -13.66 -9.29 -17.51
N SER A 27 -12.94 -8.35 -18.13
CA SER A 27 -12.49 -8.44 -19.53
C SER A 27 -10.96 -8.52 -19.65
N LEU A 28 -10.48 -9.06 -20.77
CA LEU A 28 -9.03 -9.08 -21.06
C LEU A 28 -8.41 -7.68 -21.09
N ILE A 29 -9.16 -6.68 -21.58
CA ILE A 29 -8.72 -5.27 -21.62
C ILE A 29 -8.56 -4.71 -20.20
N THR A 30 -9.52 -4.98 -19.31
CA THR A 30 -9.44 -4.55 -17.90
C THR A 30 -8.32 -5.27 -17.16
N TRP A 31 -8.09 -6.55 -17.45
CA TRP A 31 -6.94 -7.30 -16.91
C TRP A 31 -5.60 -6.74 -17.38
N LEU A 32 -5.46 -6.39 -18.66
CA LEU A 32 -4.29 -5.70 -19.20
C LEU A 32 -4.04 -4.38 -18.46
N GLY A 33 -5.09 -3.57 -18.26
CA GLY A 33 -5.01 -2.34 -17.48
C GLY A 33 -4.53 -2.57 -16.05
N THR A 34 -5.09 -3.58 -15.36
CA THR A 34 -4.70 -3.97 -14.00
C THR A 34 -3.22 -4.37 -13.92
N VAL A 35 -2.74 -5.19 -14.86
CA VAL A 35 -1.33 -5.64 -14.88
C VAL A 35 -0.39 -4.47 -15.16
N ILE A 36 -0.75 -3.56 -16.07
CA ILE A 36 0.04 -2.35 -16.35
C ILE A 36 0.10 -1.46 -15.10
N ALA A 37 -1.04 -1.24 -14.42
CA ALA A 37 -1.10 -0.46 -13.20
C ALA A 37 -0.26 -1.09 -12.07
N LEU A 38 -0.31 -2.42 -11.93
CA LEU A 38 0.53 -3.16 -10.99
C LEU A 38 2.01 -2.95 -11.29
N ALA A 39 2.43 -3.10 -12.54
CA ALA A 39 3.83 -2.90 -12.94
C ALA A 39 4.31 -1.46 -12.63
N ILE A 40 3.51 -0.45 -12.97
CA ILE A 40 3.83 0.96 -12.69
C ILE A 40 3.93 1.20 -11.17
N SER A 41 2.96 0.71 -10.39
CA SER A 41 2.96 0.80 -8.93
C SER A 41 4.25 0.23 -8.34
N PHE A 42 4.63 -0.99 -8.73
CA PHE A 42 5.82 -1.65 -8.23
C PHE A 42 7.11 -0.90 -8.62
N VAL A 43 7.24 -0.45 -9.86
CA VAL A 43 8.42 0.31 -10.30
C VAL A 43 8.59 1.60 -9.50
N LEU A 44 7.50 2.34 -9.24
CA LEU A 44 7.53 3.56 -8.44
C LEU A 44 7.94 3.30 -6.98
N VAL A 45 7.42 2.24 -6.38
CA VAL A 45 7.76 1.82 -5.01
C VAL A 45 9.22 1.38 -4.92
N LEU A 46 9.72 0.64 -5.92
CA LEU A 46 11.14 0.25 -5.99
C LEU A 46 12.04 1.48 -6.08
N LEU A 47 11.73 2.43 -6.96
CA LEU A 47 12.48 3.68 -7.11
C LEU A 47 12.48 4.52 -5.82
N ALA A 48 11.38 4.52 -5.09
CA ALA A 48 11.31 5.20 -3.81
C ALA A 48 12.09 4.47 -2.71
N SER A 49 12.07 3.14 -2.71
CA SER A 49 12.84 2.29 -1.79
C SER A 49 14.35 2.44 -1.99
N SER A 50 14.81 2.82 -3.18
CA SER A 50 16.22 3.17 -3.40
C SER A 50 16.66 4.46 -2.71
N LYS A 51 15.73 5.30 -2.24
CA LYS A 51 16.03 6.61 -1.62
C LYS A 51 15.48 6.79 -0.21
N LEU A 52 14.57 5.93 0.23
CA LEU A 52 13.94 5.98 1.54
C LEU A 52 14.13 4.62 2.22
N PRO A 53 14.19 4.60 3.57
CA PRO A 53 14.24 3.33 4.31
C PRO A 53 13.08 2.42 3.89
N VAL A 54 13.37 1.16 3.58
CA VAL A 54 12.38 0.18 3.10
C VAL A 54 11.21 0.06 4.07
N GLY A 55 11.48 0.06 5.39
CA GLY A 55 10.42 0.05 6.40
C GLY A 55 9.49 1.27 6.35
N THR A 56 9.98 2.44 5.96
CA THR A 56 9.16 3.64 5.76
C THR A 56 8.30 3.49 4.51
N VAL A 57 8.91 3.06 3.40
CA VAL A 57 8.17 2.83 2.14
C VAL A 57 7.06 1.80 2.34
N TYR A 58 7.37 0.67 2.97
CA TYR A 58 6.41 -0.40 3.23
C TYR A 58 5.26 0.04 4.14
N ALA A 59 5.55 0.81 5.18
CA ALA A 59 4.49 1.33 6.07
C ALA A 59 3.55 2.30 5.35
N VAL A 60 4.09 3.19 4.50
CA VAL A 60 3.26 4.13 3.74
C VAL A 60 2.48 3.40 2.65
N PHE A 61 3.12 2.48 1.92
CA PHE A 61 2.50 1.64 0.90
C PHE A 61 1.32 0.86 1.49
N THR A 62 1.57 0.06 2.54
CA THR A 62 0.52 -0.76 3.16
C THR A 62 -0.57 0.10 3.79
N GLY A 63 -0.22 1.16 4.51
CA GLY A 63 -1.18 2.02 5.21
C GLY A 63 -2.08 2.80 4.25
N MET A 64 -1.47 3.55 3.34
CA MET A 64 -2.23 4.36 2.38
C MET A 64 -2.89 3.51 1.30
N GLY A 65 -2.27 2.41 0.86
CA GLY A 65 -2.85 1.47 -0.11
C GLY A 65 -4.10 0.78 0.45
N THR A 66 -4.03 0.26 1.67
CA THR A 66 -5.19 -0.34 2.34
C THR A 66 -6.28 0.70 2.58
N GLY A 67 -5.94 1.85 3.15
CA GLY A 67 -6.91 2.92 3.42
C GLY A 67 -7.55 3.46 2.14
N GLY A 68 -6.76 3.68 1.10
CA GLY A 68 -7.22 4.15 -0.21
C GLY A 68 -8.11 3.13 -0.91
N THR A 69 -7.77 1.85 -0.84
CA THR A 69 -8.60 0.77 -1.41
C THR A 69 -9.95 0.70 -0.71
N VAL A 70 -9.99 0.71 0.62
CA VAL A 70 -11.24 0.70 1.39
C VAL A 70 -12.08 1.94 1.09
N LEU A 71 -11.47 3.12 1.04
CA LEU A 71 -12.19 4.34 0.67
C LEU A 71 -12.75 4.28 -0.75
N ALA A 72 -11.98 3.76 -1.71
CA ALA A 72 -12.43 3.62 -3.07
C ALA A 72 -13.53 2.56 -3.22
N GLU A 73 -13.47 1.45 -2.49
CA GLU A 73 -14.55 0.45 -2.41
C GLU A 73 -15.87 1.09 -1.96
N ILE A 74 -15.80 1.94 -0.93
CA ILE A 74 -16.99 2.60 -0.37
C ILE A 74 -17.53 3.67 -1.33
N LEU A 75 -16.64 4.48 -1.91
CA LEU A 75 -17.05 5.64 -2.73
C LEU A 75 -17.41 5.28 -4.17
N LEU A 76 -16.74 4.30 -4.78
CA LEU A 76 -16.92 3.94 -6.19
C LEU A 76 -17.87 2.76 -6.40
N PHE A 77 -17.93 1.83 -5.44
CA PHE A 77 -18.71 0.59 -5.56
C PHE A 77 -19.88 0.53 -4.57
N ASP A 78 -20.12 1.61 -3.81
CA ASP A 78 -21.18 1.72 -2.80
C ASP A 78 -21.18 0.51 -1.83
N GLU A 79 -19.99 -0.02 -1.54
CA GLU A 79 -19.87 -1.27 -0.79
C GLU A 79 -20.26 -1.03 0.67
N PRO A 80 -21.17 -1.85 1.26
CA PRO A 80 -21.71 -1.58 2.59
C PRO A 80 -20.60 -1.62 3.64
N VAL A 81 -20.41 -0.48 4.32
CA VAL A 81 -19.42 -0.32 5.39
C VAL A 81 -19.86 -1.12 6.61
N LYS A 82 -19.33 -2.34 6.74
CA LYS A 82 -19.47 -3.10 7.99
C LYS A 82 -18.46 -2.58 9.01
N ILE A 83 -18.95 -2.07 10.14
CA ILE A 83 -18.11 -1.59 11.26
C ILE A 83 -17.10 -2.67 11.67
N THR A 84 -17.49 -3.95 11.66
CA THR A 84 -16.61 -5.09 11.93
C THR A 84 -15.48 -5.22 10.90
N LYS A 85 -15.75 -5.00 9.59
CA LYS A 85 -14.72 -5.02 8.53
C LYS A 85 -13.69 -3.92 8.79
N LEU A 86 -14.16 -2.71 9.13
CA LEU A 86 -13.29 -1.58 9.42
C LEU A 86 -12.41 -1.83 10.65
N LEU A 87 -12.98 -2.38 11.74
CA LEU A 87 -12.25 -2.68 12.97
C LEU A 87 -11.16 -3.73 12.72
N LEU A 88 -11.46 -4.79 11.96
CA LEU A 88 -10.47 -5.81 11.60
C LEU A 88 -9.33 -5.23 10.74
N ILE A 89 -9.64 -4.33 9.80
CA ILE A 89 -8.63 -3.65 8.98
C ILE A 89 -7.73 -2.77 9.85
N VAL A 90 -8.31 -2.00 10.78
CA VAL A 90 -7.53 -1.18 11.74
C VAL A 90 -6.64 -2.06 12.60
N LEU A 91 -7.14 -3.21 13.10
CA LEU A 91 -6.36 -4.15 13.88
C LEU A 91 -5.20 -4.76 13.06
N LEU A 92 -5.45 -5.10 11.80
CA LEU A 92 -4.42 -5.61 10.88
C LEU A 92 -3.33 -4.56 10.65
N LEU A 93 -3.74 -3.32 10.33
CA LEU A 93 -2.81 -2.19 10.17
C LEU A 93 -2.01 -1.92 11.44
N ALA A 94 -2.66 -1.96 12.62
CA ALA A 94 -1.98 -1.82 13.91
C ALA A 94 -0.96 -2.95 14.14
N GLY A 95 -1.29 -4.19 13.77
CA GLY A 95 -0.38 -5.33 13.84
C GLY A 95 0.85 -5.17 12.94
N VAL A 96 0.65 -4.72 11.70
CA VAL A 96 1.76 -4.45 10.75
C VAL A 96 2.65 -3.33 11.26
N LEU A 97 2.07 -2.23 11.76
CA LEU A 97 2.83 -1.13 12.35
C LEU A 97 3.56 -1.55 13.63
N GLY A 98 2.92 -2.35 14.48
CA GLY A 98 3.54 -2.92 15.68
C GLY A 98 4.74 -3.80 15.37
N LEU A 99 4.61 -4.70 14.39
CA LEU A 99 5.71 -5.54 13.90
C LEU A 99 6.87 -4.70 13.37
N LYS A 100 6.59 -3.61 12.63
CA LYS A 100 7.63 -2.68 12.19
C LYS A 100 8.35 -2.01 13.36
N LEU A 101 7.62 -1.55 14.38
CA LEU A 101 8.22 -0.89 15.54
C LEU A 101 9.13 -1.84 16.34
N VAL A 102 8.71 -3.10 16.49
CA VAL A 102 9.53 -4.13 17.15
C VAL A 102 10.73 -4.50 16.28
N GLY A 103 10.55 -4.70 14.97
CA GLY A 103 11.65 -5.03 14.05
C GLY A 103 12.73 -3.94 13.97
N ASN A 104 12.35 -2.67 14.13
CA ASN A 104 13.31 -1.55 14.16
C ASN A 104 14.10 -1.46 15.48
N SER A 105 13.74 -2.25 16.51
CA SER A 105 14.48 -2.35 17.77
C SER A 105 15.60 -3.41 17.75
N SER A 106 15.56 -4.35 16.80
CA SER A 106 16.62 -5.35 16.56
C SER A 106 17.82 -4.79 15.79
N ASP A 107 17.62 -3.91 14.81
CA ASP A 107 18.72 -3.30 14.03
C ASP A 107 19.61 -2.35 14.86
N SER A 108 19.09 -1.80 15.97
CA SER A 108 19.87 -0.89 16.82
C SER A 108 20.83 -1.61 17.79
N LYS A 109 20.74 -2.94 17.93
CA LYS A 109 21.63 -3.73 18.81
C LYS A 109 22.79 -4.40 18.08
N GLU A 110 22.70 -4.60 16.77
CA GLU A 110 23.75 -5.28 16.00
C GLU A 110 24.82 -4.32 15.46
N ALA A 111 24.51 -3.02 15.33
CA ALA A 111 25.51 -1.99 14.96
C ALA A 111 26.41 -1.53 16.15
N ALA A 112 26.25 -2.14 17.32
CA ALA A 112 27.01 -1.81 18.54
C ALA A 112 27.93 -2.95 19.01
N HIS A 113 28.18 -3.95 18.16
CA HIS A 113 29.08 -5.07 18.47
C HIS A 113 30.09 -5.33 17.36
#